data_AF-A0A6J3DFJ5-F1
#
_entry.id   AF-A0A6J3DFJ5-F1
#
_cell.length_a   1.000
_cell.length_b   1.000
_cell.length_c   1.000
_cell.angle_alpha   90.00
_cell.angle_beta   90.00
_cell.angle_gamma   90.00
#
_symmetry.space_group_name_H-M   'P 1'
#
loop_
_entity.id
_entity.type
_entity.pdbx_description
1 polymer ?
#
loop_
_entity_poly.entity_id
_entity_poly.type
_entity_poly.pdbx_seq_one_letter_code
_entity_poly.pdbx_strand_id
1 'polypeptide(L)'
;MDGLTILEGVNCWIYIYSNTNETFDGAEEWCHNHHAKLVAIQNKSINGYLNEALPFNPGYYWIGIRKINNNWTWVATNEPLNNEDKNWATDEPNGDGNEDCVEIYIKRGKDDGKWNDERCTKEKVALCYRASCNEFTCSGNGQCNEGFNNYTCECNPGFYGRNCELVKTCDEVPKFDHGNLECNHSLESSAYNLPCTVWCEKGYELTKLEPVYCNFYGEWSAPLPVTCPALTPIANGSVTCSDPSANVAWGTNCTFTCEEGFVLKGPDTLQCGSSGNWTEEQPSCEAVTCPALTPIANGSVTCSDPSANVTWGTNCTFTCEEGFVLKGPDTLQCESSGNWTEEQPSCEAVRCEAVTWPEALFSCYHVP
;
A
#
# COMPACT_ATOMS: atom_id res chain seq x y z
N MET A 1 -11.22 38.80 0.41
CA MET A 1 -11.91 38.18 -0.73
C MET A 1 -12.65 36.99 -0.17
N ASP A 2 -13.96 37.16 -0.18
CA ASP A 2 -14.96 36.30 0.42
C ASP A 2 -14.96 34.89 -0.16
N GLY A 3 -15.51 33.94 0.61
CA GLY A 3 -15.89 32.66 0.03
C GLY A 3 -16.09 31.49 0.99
N LEU A 4 -16.51 31.67 2.24
CA LEU A 4 -17.11 30.55 2.99
C LEU A 4 -18.57 30.42 2.53
N THR A 5 -18.78 29.62 1.49
CA THR A 5 -20.13 29.24 1.04
C THR A 5 -20.74 28.35 2.10
N ILE A 6 -21.56 28.94 2.98
CA ILE A 6 -22.50 28.18 3.80
C ILE A 6 -23.57 27.70 2.82
N LEU A 7 -23.57 26.42 2.48
CA LEU A 7 -24.71 25.80 1.81
C LEU A 7 -25.85 25.81 2.83
N GLU A 8 -26.79 26.73 2.66
CA GLU A 8 -28.02 26.80 3.43
C GLU A 8 -28.72 25.43 3.42
N GLY A 9 -29.17 25.01 4.61
CA GLY A 9 -29.56 23.66 4.97
C GLY A 9 -30.47 22.95 3.98
N VAL A 10 -29.96 21.85 3.42
CA VAL A 10 -30.73 20.81 2.74
C VAL A 10 -31.21 19.81 3.80
N ASN A 11 -32.32 20.12 4.49
CA ASN A 11 -33.02 19.14 5.31
C ASN A 11 -33.94 18.32 4.39
N CYS A 12 -33.67 17.02 4.24
CA CYS A 12 -34.51 16.15 3.44
C CYS A 12 -35.17 15.07 4.28
N TRP A 13 -36.49 15.06 4.16
CA TRP A 13 -37.39 14.20 4.89
C TRP A 13 -38.02 13.21 3.92
N ILE A 14 -38.37 12.02 4.41
CA ILE A 14 -39.18 11.08 3.63
C ILE A 14 -40.62 11.57 3.68
N TYR A 15 -41.17 11.95 2.53
CA TYR A 15 -42.56 12.33 2.40
C TYR A 15 -43.43 11.11 2.13
N ILE A 16 -44.49 10.94 2.92
CA ILE A 16 -45.53 9.92 2.73
C ILE A 16 -46.89 10.59 2.77
N TYR A 17 -47.88 9.99 2.10
CA TYR A 17 -49.23 10.55 2.10
C TYR A 17 -50.30 9.46 2.19
N SER A 18 -51.47 9.81 2.72
CA SER A 18 -52.58 8.86 2.87
C SER A 18 -53.25 8.55 1.53
N ASN A 19 -53.80 7.35 1.41
CA ASN A 19 -54.60 6.94 0.24
C ASN A 19 -56.07 7.39 0.34
N THR A 20 -56.49 7.85 1.52
CA THR A 20 -57.82 8.35 1.84
C THR A 20 -57.73 9.80 2.28
N ASN A 21 -58.86 10.51 2.17
CA ASN A 21 -58.98 11.85 2.69
C ASN A 21 -59.42 11.79 4.17
N GLU A 22 -58.79 12.60 5.02
CA GLU A 22 -58.97 12.63 6.46
C GLU A 22 -59.25 14.08 6.92
N THR A 23 -59.91 14.25 8.06
CA THR A 23 -59.95 15.56 8.75
C THR A 23 -58.53 15.96 9.18
N PHE A 24 -58.31 17.22 9.57
CA PHE A 24 -56.97 17.64 9.99
C PHE A 24 -56.44 16.81 11.17
N ASP A 25 -57.25 16.62 12.21
CA ASP A 25 -56.85 15.81 13.38
C ASP A 25 -56.67 14.33 12.99
N GLY A 26 -57.49 13.80 12.07
CA GLY A 26 -57.33 12.45 11.53
C GLY A 26 -56.07 12.28 10.69
N ALA A 27 -55.67 13.31 9.95
CA ALA A 27 -54.42 13.33 9.18
C ALA A 27 -53.19 13.37 10.10
N GLU A 28 -53.24 14.11 11.21
CA GLU A 28 -52.20 14.12 12.23
C GLU A 28 -52.04 12.73 12.88
N GLU A 29 -53.17 12.09 13.24
CA GLU A 29 -53.18 10.71 13.76
C GLU A 29 -52.64 9.71 12.73
N TRP A 30 -53.01 9.86 11.45
CA TRP A 30 -52.50 9.02 10.37
C TRP A 30 -50.97 9.13 10.25
N CYS A 31 -50.42 10.35 10.26
CA CYS A 31 -48.97 10.56 10.24
C CYS A 31 -48.29 9.91 11.45
N HIS A 32 -48.85 10.11 12.65
CA HIS A 32 -48.32 9.54 13.88
C HIS A 32 -48.27 8.01 13.84
N ASN A 33 -49.33 7.36 13.35
CA ASN A 33 -49.41 5.90 13.19
C ASN A 33 -48.40 5.34 12.16
N HIS A 34 -47.81 6.19 11.32
CA HIS A 34 -46.76 5.84 10.37
C HIS A 34 -45.36 6.35 10.79
N HIS A 35 -45.20 6.70 12.07
CA HIS A 35 -43.96 7.26 12.62
C HIS A 35 -43.47 8.51 11.86
N ALA A 36 -44.41 9.36 11.48
CA ALA A 36 -44.20 10.60 10.77
C ALA A 36 -44.99 11.74 11.44
N LYS A 37 -44.80 12.96 10.94
CA LYS A 37 -45.55 14.15 11.35
C LYS A 37 -46.14 14.83 10.12
N LEU A 38 -47.22 15.60 10.25
CA LEU A 38 -47.69 16.44 9.15
C LEU A 38 -46.57 17.38 8.67
N VAL A 39 -46.46 17.59 7.35
CA VAL A 39 -45.32 18.26 6.73
C VAL A 39 -45.08 19.66 7.28
N ALA A 40 -43.86 19.90 7.77
CA ALA A 40 -43.39 21.24 8.11
C ALA A 40 -42.56 21.79 6.94
N ILE A 41 -43.13 22.74 6.19
CA ILE A 41 -42.49 23.31 5.01
C ILE A 41 -41.58 24.47 5.43
N GLN A 42 -40.31 24.17 5.64
CA GLN A 42 -39.31 25.12 6.15
C GLN A 42 -38.60 25.95 5.08
N ASN A 43 -38.84 25.67 3.79
CA ASN A 43 -38.22 26.41 2.69
C ASN A 43 -39.15 26.44 1.48
N LYS A 44 -39.20 27.58 0.78
CA LYS A 44 -39.99 27.78 -0.45
C LYS A 44 -39.64 26.78 -1.55
N SER A 45 -38.39 26.31 -1.63
CA SER A 45 -37.96 25.27 -2.58
C SER A 45 -38.69 23.94 -2.39
N ILE A 46 -39.11 23.61 -1.15
CA ILE A 46 -39.86 22.38 -0.85
C ILE A 46 -41.26 22.43 -1.50
N ASN A 47 -41.91 23.60 -1.54
CA ASN A 47 -43.23 23.73 -2.17
C ASN A 47 -43.21 23.35 -3.66
N GLY A 48 -42.17 23.78 -4.38
CA GLY A 48 -41.99 23.45 -5.80
C GLY A 48 -41.81 21.94 -6.01
N TYR A 49 -40.98 21.31 -5.18
CA TYR A 49 -40.78 19.86 -5.23
C TYR A 49 -42.06 19.07 -4.92
N LEU A 50 -42.76 19.40 -3.83
CA LEU A 50 -44.01 18.72 -3.46
C LEU A 50 -45.04 18.83 -4.59
N ASN A 51 -45.12 20.01 -5.24
CA ASN A 51 -46.00 20.23 -6.37
C ASN A 51 -45.64 19.38 -7.60
N GLU A 52 -44.37 19.06 -7.82
CA GLU A 52 -43.93 18.19 -8.91
C GLU A 52 -44.18 16.71 -8.59
N ALA A 53 -43.77 16.28 -7.38
CA ALA A 53 -43.72 14.89 -6.96
C ALA A 53 -45.08 14.29 -6.60
N LEU A 54 -46.00 15.07 -6.04
CA LEU A 54 -47.30 14.56 -5.58
C LEU A 54 -48.33 14.50 -6.74
N PRO A 55 -49.24 13.51 -6.73
CA PRO A 55 -50.35 13.49 -7.68
C PRO A 55 -51.35 14.62 -7.38
N PHE A 56 -52.14 15.01 -8.38
CA PHE A 56 -53.26 15.92 -8.16
C PHE A 56 -54.36 15.21 -7.36
N ASN A 57 -54.90 15.87 -6.33
CA ASN A 57 -56.10 15.45 -5.62
C ASN A 57 -57.05 16.66 -5.52
N PRO A 58 -58.34 16.53 -5.87
CA PRO A 58 -59.29 17.65 -5.84
C PRO A 58 -59.56 18.20 -4.44
N GLY A 59 -59.33 17.41 -3.39
CA GLY A 59 -59.39 17.83 -1.99
C GLY A 59 -58.07 18.41 -1.45
N TYR A 60 -57.00 18.39 -2.25
CA TYR A 60 -55.65 18.81 -1.87
C TYR A 60 -55.09 18.07 -0.64
N TYR A 61 -54.09 18.67 0.02
CA TYR A 61 -53.28 18.02 1.05
C TYR A 61 -53.21 18.89 2.31
N TRP A 62 -53.39 18.27 3.48
CA TRP A 62 -53.14 18.91 4.77
C TRP A 62 -51.63 19.05 5.02
N ILE A 63 -51.22 20.21 5.51
CA ILE A 63 -49.85 20.46 5.98
C ILE A 63 -49.85 20.78 7.48
N GLY A 64 -48.70 20.70 8.13
CA GLY A 64 -48.56 20.80 9.59
C GLY A 64 -48.69 22.21 10.16
N ILE A 65 -49.67 22.99 9.72
CA ILE A 65 -49.94 24.36 10.20
C ILE A 65 -51.40 24.48 10.62
N ARG A 66 -51.62 25.04 11.80
CA ARG A 66 -52.95 25.41 12.29
C ARG A 66 -52.91 26.71 13.09
N LYS A 67 -54.07 27.32 13.28
CA LYS A 67 -54.25 28.52 14.08
C LYS A 67 -54.38 28.15 15.55
N ILE A 68 -53.51 28.71 16.39
CA ILE A 68 -53.52 28.54 17.86
C ILE A 68 -53.43 29.93 18.49
N ASN A 69 -54.39 30.30 19.34
CA ASN A 69 -54.47 31.63 19.97
C ASN A 69 -54.38 32.79 18.95
N ASN A 70 -55.07 32.67 17.82
CA ASN A 70 -55.04 33.61 16.68
C ASN A 70 -53.68 33.77 15.96
N ASN A 71 -52.72 32.86 16.19
CA ASN A 71 -51.46 32.83 15.47
C ASN A 71 -51.30 31.53 14.66
N TRP A 72 -50.69 31.61 13.48
CA TRP A 72 -50.38 30.42 12.69
C TRP A 72 -49.15 29.74 13.27
N THR A 73 -49.26 28.44 13.57
CA THR A 73 -48.25 27.69 14.31
C THR A 73 -47.94 26.36 13.63
N TRP A 74 -46.67 25.98 13.60
CA TRP A 74 -46.21 24.66 13.18
C TRP A 74 -46.61 23.62 14.24
N VAL A 75 -47.47 22.66 13.90
CA VAL A 75 -47.97 21.65 14.86
C VAL A 75 -46.85 20.79 15.43
N ALA A 76 -45.85 20.46 14.61
CA ALA A 76 -44.77 19.54 14.98
C ALA A 76 -43.79 20.10 16.03
N THR A 77 -43.62 21.42 16.10
CA THR A 77 -42.69 22.12 16.99
C THR A 77 -43.38 23.04 17.99
N ASN A 78 -44.67 23.34 17.78
CA ASN A 78 -45.43 24.35 18.50
C ASN A 78 -44.82 25.77 18.41
N GLU A 79 -44.07 26.04 17.33
CA GLU A 79 -43.45 27.33 17.07
C GLU A 79 -44.32 28.16 16.11
N PRO A 80 -44.47 29.48 16.35
CA PRO A 80 -45.22 30.36 15.46
C PRO A 80 -44.53 30.51 14.11
N LEU A 81 -45.30 30.73 13.05
CA LEU A 81 -44.78 30.96 11.70
C LEU A 81 -44.10 32.33 11.59
N ASN A 82 -42.86 32.33 11.12
CA ASN A 82 -42.13 33.54 10.80
C ASN A 82 -42.61 34.12 9.46
N ASN A 83 -42.39 35.41 9.22
CA ASN A 83 -42.86 36.06 7.98
C ASN A 83 -42.17 35.53 6.71
N GLU A 84 -40.93 35.04 6.83
CA GLU A 84 -40.15 34.52 5.70
C GLU A 84 -40.66 33.14 5.24
N ASP A 85 -41.22 32.36 6.16
CA ASP A 85 -41.74 31.01 5.92
C ASP A 85 -43.12 31.04 5.25
N LYS A 86 -43.90 32.11 5.44
CA LYS A 86 -45.27 32.23 4.92
C LYS A 86 -45.30 32.11 3.40
N ASN A 87 -46.17 31.24 2.90
CA ASN A 87 -46.38 31.01 1.47
C ASN A 87 -47.87 30.96 1.07
N TRP A 88 -48.66 31.87 1.63
CA TRP A 88 -50.09 32.02 1.32
C TRP A 88 -50.35 32.31 -0.17
N ALA A 89 -51.45 31.76 -0.69
CA ALA A 89 -51.97 32.05 -2.02
C ALA A 89 -52.48 33.50 -2.13
N THR A 90 -52.80 33.89 -3.36
CA THR A 90 -53.40 35.21 -3.59
C THR A 90 -54.72 35.32 -2.82
N ASP A 91 -54.88 36.39 -2.04
CA ASP A 91 -56.03 36.69 -1.17
C ASP A 91 -56.17 35.81 0.10
N GLU A 92 -55.14 35.04 0.45
CA GLU A 92 -55.12 34.21 1.66
C GLU A 92 -54.15 34.72 2.75
N PRO A 93 -54.40 34.43 4.05
CA PRO A 93 -55.56 33.71 4.59
C PRO A 93 -56.81 34.61 4.70
N ASN A 94 -57.97 34.12 4.25
CA ASN A 94 -59.20 34.89 4.16
C ASN A 94 -60.14 34.74 5.37
N GLY A 95 -60.01 33.65 6.15
CA GLY A 95 -60.71 33.43 7.40
C GLY A 95 -62.23 33.22 7.31
N ASP A 96 -62.76 32.60 6.24
CA ASP A 96 -64.19 32.40 6.02
C ASP A 96 -64.79 31.25 6.87
N GLY A 97 -65.05 31.56 8.14
CA GLY A 97 -65.84 30.71 9.03
C GLY A 97 -65.02 29.65 9.78
N ASN A 98 -64.12 30.09 10.66
CA ASN A 98 -63.24 29.27 11.51
C ASN A 98 -62.32 28.34 10.70
N GLU A 99 -61.69 28.90 9.68
CA GLU A 99 -60.65 28.26 8.88
C GLU A 99 -59.32 28.29 9.65
N ASP A 100 -59.17 27.33 10.56
CA ASP A 100 -58.04 27.27 11.48
C ASP A 100 -56.96 26.26 11.05
N CYS A 101 -57.10 25.61 9.90
CA CYS A 101 -56.17 24.61 9.38
C CYS A 101 -55.69 24.96 7.98
N VAL A 102 -54.52 24.47 7.57
CA VAL A 102 -53.88 24.90 6.32
C VAL A 102 -53.70 23.74 5.35
N GLU A 103 -54.14 23.95 4.12
CA GLU A 103 -53.87 23.06 2.98
C GLU A 103 -52.82 23.63 2.03
N ILE A 104 -52.24 22.77 1.19
CA ILE A 104 -51.35 23.17 0.09
C ILE A 104 -51.95 22.81 -1.27
N TYR A 105 -51.92 23.76 -2.21
CA TYR A 105 -52.38 23.55 -3.58
C TYR A 105 -51.35 22.78 -4.42
N ILE A 106 -51.62 21.50 -4.68
CA ILE A 106 -50.80 20.65 -5.55
C ILE A 106 -51.44 20.58 -6.94
N LYS A 107 -50.70 21.00 -7.98
CA LYS A 107 -51.06 20.94 -9.40
C LYS A 107 -52.42 21.59 -9.70
N ARG A 108 -52.69 22.75 -9.09
CA ARG A 108 -53.95 23.50 -9.21
C ARG A 108 -54.02 24.34 -10.50
N GLY A 109 -52.87 24.70 -11.07
CA GLY A 109 -52.71 25.57 -12.24
C GLY A 109 -52.68 27.07 -11.93
N LYS A 110 -53.18 27.48 -10.75
CA LYS A 110 -53.06 28.84 -10.21
C LYS A 110 -52.65 28.74 -8.73
N ASP A 111 -51.65 29.53 -8.34
CA ASP A 111 -51.08 29.53 -6.99
C ASP A 111 -50.56 28.13 -6.59
N ASP A 112 -49.89 27.43 -7.50
CA ASP A 112 -49.31 26.10 -7.24
C ASP A 112 -48.26 26.15 -6.13
N GLY A 113 -48.32 25.17 -5.22
CA GLY A 113 -47.48 25.08 -4.02
C GLY A 113 -47.78 26.14 -2.95
N LYS A 114 -48.80 26.99 -3.13
CA LYS A 114 -49.22 28.00 -2.15
C LYS A 114 -50.23 27.44 -1.16
N TRP A 115 -50.40 28.15 -0.05
CA TRP A 115 -51.23 27.72 1.07
C TRP A 115 -52.58 28.43 1.11
N ASN A 116 -53.58 27.74 1.66
CA ASN A 116 -54.93 28.23 1.88
C ASN A 116 -55.39 27.82 3.28
N ASP A 117 -56.04 28.72 4.02
CA ASP A 117 -56.74 28.34 5.25
C ASP A 117 -58.08 27.68 4.91
N GLU A 118 -58.46 26.70 5.72
CA GLU A 118 -59.66 25.90 5.51
C GLU A 118 -60.15 25.32 6.85
N ARG A 119 -61.43 24.94 6.89
CA ARG A 119 -62.03 24.32 8.08
C ARG A 119 -61.40 22.96 8.34
N CYS A 120 -60.89 22.76 9.55
CA CYS A 120 -60.23 21.52 9.98
C CYS A 120 -61.08 20.25 9.82
N THR A 121 -62.41 20.39 9.74
CA THR A 121 -63.36 19.28 9.55
C THR A 121 -63.49 18.81 8.10
N LYS A 122 -62.88 19.50 7.12
CA LYS A 122 -62.83 19.04 5.73
C LYS A 122 -61.91 17.83 5.60
N GLU A 123 -62.24 16.94 4.67
CA GLU A 123 -61.45 15.74 4.40
C GLU A 123 -60.46 15.99 3.24
N LYS A 124 -59.16 15.86 3.52
CA LYS A 124 -58.06 16.05 2.56
C LYS A 124 -56.97 15.00 2.77
N VAL A 125 -56.04 14.86 1.84
CA VAL A 125 -54.95 13.88 1.97
C VAL A 125 -53.98 14.32 3.08
N ALA A 126 -53.62 13.40 3.98
CA ALA A 126 -52.57 13.64 4.96
C ALA A 126 -51.21 13.65 4.25
N LEU A 127 -50.44 14.74 4.34
CA LEU A 127 -49.08 14.81 3.82
C LEU A 127 -48.10 14.86 4.98
N CYS A 128 -47.32 13.80 5.14
CA CYS A 128 -46.43 13.61 6.27
C CYS A 128 -44.95 13.61 5.86
N TYR A 129 -44.09 13.81 6.86
CA TYR A 129 -42.65 13.75 6.72
C TYR A 129 -42.01 13.03 7.92
N ARG A 130 -40.91 12.32 7.71
CA ARG A 130 -40.07 11.73 8.77
C ARG A 130 -38.59 11.76 8.40
N ALA A 131 -37.71 11.75 9.40
CA ALA A 131 -36.26 11.75 9.19
C ALA A 131 -35.83 10.48 8.45
N SER A 132 -34.85 10.61 7.55
CA SER A 132 -34.26 9.43 6.88
C SER A 132 -33.21 8.80 7.78
N CYS A 133 -32.53 9.61 8.61
CA CYS A 133 -31.54 9.18 9.57
C CYS A 133 -32.14 8.76 10.92
N ASN A 134 -31.64 7.65 11.45
CA ASN A 134 -31.78 7.23 12.85
C ASN A 134 -30.46 6.61 13.34
N GLU A 135 -30.39 6.30 14.64
CA GLU A 135 -29.18 5.76 15.29
C GLU A 135 -28.62 4.49 14.63
N PHE A 136 -29.47 3.68 13.99
CA PHE A 136 -29.09 2.42 13.37
C PHE A 136 -28.86 2.52 11.86
N THR A 137 -29.12 3.68 11.26
CA THR A 137 -29.08 3.86 9.80
C THR A 137 -27.69 3.64 9.23
N CYS A 138 -26.66 4.07 9.96
CA CYS A 138 -25.25 3.81 9.64
C CYS A 138 -24.64 2.74 10.54
N SER A 139 -25.45 1.75 10.96
CA SER A 139 -25.04 0.60 11.78
C SER A 139 -24.32 0.95 13.10
N GLY A 140 -24.47 2.19 13.59
CA GLY A 140 -23.71 2.71 14.73
C GLY A 140 -22.23 3.02 14.43
N ASN A 141 -21.79 2.83 13.19
CA ASN A 141 -20.39 2.91 12.76
C ASN A 141 -20.11 4.12 11.85
N GLY A 142 -20.97 5.14 11.87
CA GLY A 142 -20.79 6.32 11.05
C GLY A 142 -21.79 7.43 11.36
N GLN A 143 -21.52 8.60 10.82
CA GLN A 143 -22.43 9.75 10.87
C GLN A 143 -23.44 9.66 9.72
N CYS A 144 -24.73 9.72 10.06
CA CYS A 144 -25.79 9.81 9.07
C CYS A 144 -26.04 11.26 8.68
N ASN A 145 -25.88 11.55 7.40
CA ASN A 145 -26.16 12.85 6.81
C ASN A 145 -27.43 12.75 5.97
N GLU A 146 -28.41 13.60 6.29
CA GLU A 146 -29.66 13.71 5.57
C GLU A 146 -29.43 14.21 4.13
N GLY A 147 -30.20 13.70 3.16
CA GLY A 147 -30.13 14.16 1.79
C GLY A 147 -31.43 13.93 1.02
N PHE A 148 -31.59 14.58 -0.12
CA PHE A 148 -32.30 14.09 -1.31
C PHE A 148 -33.42 13.00 -1.27
N ASN A 149 -34.45 12.97 -0.40
CA ASN A 149 -35.29 11.76 -0.15
C ASN A 149 -34.49 10.48 0.22
N ASN A 150 -33.31 10.63 0.80
CA ASN A 150 -32.40 9.53 1.08
C ASN A 150 -31.46 9.94 2.24
N TYR A 151 -30.53 9.08 2.60
CA TYR A 151 -29.44 9.43 3.50
C TYR A 151 -28.11 9.00 2.89
N THR A 152 -27.05 9.57 3.43
CA THR A 152 -25.67 9.14 3.18
C THR A 152 -24.99 8.87 4.51
N CYS A 153 -24.20 7.82 4.58
CA CYS A 153 -23.40 7.51 5.77
C CYS A 153 -21.94 7.90 5.54
N GLU A 154 -21.41 8.74 6.40
CA GLU A 154 -19.97 8.98 6.54
C GLU A 154 -19.42 8.00 7.57
N CYS A 155 -18.77 6.94 7.09
CA CYS A 155 -18.30 5.87 7.97
C CYS A 155 -17.12 6.30 8.82
N ASN A 156 -17.12 5.84 10.08
CA ASN A 156 -15.97 5.94 10.96
C ASN A 156 -14.77 5.17 10.35
N PRO A 157 -13.52 5.55 10.69
CA PRO A 157 -12.34 4.84 10.21
C PRO A 157 -12.44 3.33 10.46
N GLY A 158 -12.14 2.52 9.45
CA GLY A 158 -12.17 1.06 9.51
C GLY A 158 -13.52 0.43 9.16
N PHE A 159 -14.55 1.23 8.89
CA PHE A 159 -15.86 0.75 8.42
C PHE A 159 -16.16 1.24 7.01
N TYR A 160 -16.94 0.45 6.26
CA TYR A 160 -17.36 0.76 4.91
C TYR A 160 -18.68 0.04 4.56
N GLY A 161 -19.15 0.24 3.33
CA GLY A 161 -20.49 -0.19 2.92
C GLY A 161 -21.43 1.01 2.80
N ARG A 162 -22.65 0.78 2.33
CA ARG A 162 -23.61 1.88 2.14
C ARG A 162 -24.04 2.48 3.49
N ASN A 163 -24.08 1.64 4.51
CA ASN A 163 -24.58 1.90 5.85
C ASN A 163 -23.50 1.65 6.91
N CYS A 164 -22.21 1.60 6.53
CA CYS A 164 -21.10 1.30 7.45
C CYS A 164 -21.24 -0.05 8.17
N GLU A 165 -21.85 -1.00 7.48
CA GLU A 165 -22.18 -2.33 7.97
C GLU A 165 -21.00 -3.32 7.87
N LEU A 166 -19.99 -2.99 7.07
CA LEU A 166 -18.81 -3.83 6.84
C LEU A 166 -17.61 -3.27 7.59
N VAL A 167 -16.84 -4.15 8.21
CA VAL A 167 -15.57 -3.83 8.87
C VAL A 167 -14.41 -4.17 7.93
N LYS A 168 -13.40 -3.31 7.88
CA LYS A 168 -12.15 -3.61 7.18
C LYS A 168 -11.46 -4.78 7.87
N THR A 169 -11.08 -5.77 7.07
CA THR A 169 -10.31 -6.93 7.50
C THR A 169 -8.96 -6.94 6.82
N CYS A 170 -7.96 -7.50 7.48
CA CYS A 170 -6.67 -7.79 6.88
C CYS A 170 -6.67 -9.25 6.37
N ASP A 171 -6.32 -9.46 5.10
CA ASP A 171 -6.50 -10.77 4.45
C ASP A 171 -5.46 -11.82 4.88
N GLU A 172 -4.26 -11.40 5.30
CA GLU A 172 -3.18 -12.30 5.71
C GLU A 172 -2.62 -11.92 7.08
N VAL A 173 -2.70 -12.85 8.04
CA VAL A 173 -2.09 -12.67 9.37
C VAL A 173 -0.56 -12.69 9.24
N PRO A 174 0.18 -11.73 9.83
CA PRO A 174 1.64 -11.73 9.78
C PRO A 174 2.19 -12.99 10.42
N LYS A 175 3.12 -13.65 9.71
CA LYS A 175 3.85 -14.81 10.22
C LYS A 175 5.13 -14.32 10.89
N PHE A 176 5.40 -14.82 12.09
CA PHE A 176 6.62 -14.52 12.85
C PHE A 176 7.45 -15.79 12.94
N ASP A 177 8.76 -15.70 12.73
CA ASP A 177 9.64 -16.86 12.93
C ASP A 177 9.86 -17.10 14.42
N HIS A 178 9.65 -18.34 14.85
CA HIS A 178 9.59 -18.71 16.27
C HIS A 178 8.64 -17.81 17.09
N GLY A 179 7.61 -17.28 16.45
CA GLY A 179 6.63 -16.40 17.05
C GLY A 179 5.22 -16.72 16.57
N ASN A 180 4.23 -16.56 17.44
CA ASN A 180 2.83 -16.77 17.12
C ASN A 180 2.03 -15.50 17.44
N LEU A 181 1.06 -15.19 16.59
CA LEU A 181 0.11 -14.10 16.83
C LEU A 181 -1.20 -14.67 17.37
N GLU A 182 -1.61 -14.19 18.53
CA GLU A 182 -2.89 -14.52 19.14
C GLU A 182 -3.76 -13.26 19.20
N CYS A 183 -4.86 -13.26 18.44
CA CYS A 183 -5.82 -12.18 18.40
C CYS A 183 -7.05 -12.55 19.25
N ASN A 184 -7.52 -11.61 20.07
CA ASN A 184 -8.56 -11.87 21.05
C ASN A 184 -9.98 -11.83 20.43
N HIS A 185 -10.37 -12.79 19.55
CA HIS A 185 -11.79 -13.07 19.25
C HIS A 185 -12.06 -14.36 18.43
N SER A 186 -13.27 -14.92 18.60
CA SER A 186 -13.71 -16.24 18.06
C SER A 186 -14.29 -16.25 16.64
N LEU A 187 -14.34 -15.15 15.89
CA LEU A 187 -15.06 -15.16 14.59
C LEU A 187 -14.29 -14.59 13.39
N GLU A 188 -13.49 -13.52 13.52
CA GLU A 188 -12.55 -13.11 12.45
C GLU A 188 -11.31 -12.45 13.08
N SER A 189 -10.15 -13.10 12.95
CA SER A 189 -8.90 -12.73 13.61
C SER A 189 -8.20 -11.50 13.04
N SER A 190 -8.82 -10.80 12.08
CA SER A 190 -8.18 -9.73 11.31
C SER A 190 -9.00 -8.46 11.12
N ALA A 191 -10.07 -8.28 11.90
CA ALA A 191 -10.86 -7.05 11.87
C ALA A 191 -10.07 -5.83 12.39
N TYR A 192 -10.41 -4.66 11.85
CA TYR A 192 -9.85 -3.35 12.24
C TYR A 192 -9.79 -3.14 13.77
N ASN A 193 -8.65 -2.62 14.24
CA ASN A 193 -8.37 -2.25 15.63
C ASN A 193 -8.48 -3.39 16.65
N LEU A 194 -8.43 -4.65 16.20
CA LEU A 194 -8.28 -5.78 17.10
C LEU A 194 -6.85 -5.83 17.67
N PRO A 195 -6.68 -5.82 19.00
CA PRO A 195 -5.38 -6.01 19.61
C PRO A 195 -4.98 -7.47 19.49
N CYS A 196 -3.82 -7.72 18.89
CA CYS A 196 -3.20 -9.03 18.85
C CYS A 196 -1.91 -9.06 19.67
N THR A 197 -1.66 -10.17 20.34
CA THR A 197 -0.48 -10.42 21.16
C THR A 197 0.48 -11.32 20.40
N VAL A 198 1.75 -10.93 20.34
CA VAL A 198 2.82 -11.79 19.80
C VAL A 198 3.44 -12.58 20.94
N TRP A 199 3.60 -13.88 20.74
CA TRP A 199 4.23 -14.82 21.66
C TRP A 199 5.47 -15.42 21.02
N CYS A 200 6.58 -15.52 21.74
CA CYS A 200 7.78 -16.20 21.26
C CYS A 200 7.82 -17.66 21.72
N GLU A 201 8.33 -18.54 20.87
CA GLU A 201 8.67 -19.91 21.24
C GLU A 201 9.81 -19.92 22.28
N LYS A 202 9.97 -21.04 22.97
CA LYS A 202 10.96 -21.19 24.04
C LYS A 202 12.38 -20.96 23.51
N GLY A 203 13.07 -19.97 24.06
CA GLY A 203 14.44 -19.60 23.67
C GLY A 203 14.52 -18.32 22.83
N TYR A 204 13.38 -17.72 22.50
CA TYR A 204 13.27 -16.48 21.73
C TYR A 204 12.64 -15.38 22.59
N GLU A 205 13.03 -14.12 22.35
CA GLU A 205 12.54 -12.95 23.09
C GLU A 205 12.21 -11.82 22.10
N LEU A 206 11.13 -11.08 22.37
CA LEU A 206 10.71 -9.95 21.54
C LEU A 206 11.71 -8.81 21.64
N THR A 207 12.24 -8.38 20.51
CA THR A 207 13.12 -7.21 20.42
C THR A 207 12.34 -5.89 20.56
N LYS A 208 11.03 -5.90 20.27
CA LYS A 208 10.15 -4.72 20.36
C LYS A 208 8.73 -5.13 20.78
N LEU A 209 8.15 -4.36 21.70
CA LEU A 209 6.81 -4.60 22.29
C LEU A 209 5.70 -3.80 21.60
N GLU A 210 5.84 -3.48 20.31
CA GLU A 210 4.79 -2.73 19.61
C GLU A 210 3.55 -3.60 19.37
N PRO A 211 2.34 -3.08 19.63
CA PRO A 211 1.12 -3.84 19.41
C PRO A 211 0.90 -4.08 17.91
N VAL A 212 0.62 -5.33 17.55
CA VAL A 212 0.25 -5.74 16.19
C VAL A 212 -1.27 -5.63 16.07
N TYR A 213 -1.75 -4.78 15.17
CA TYR A 213 -3.16 -4.53 14.92
C TYR A 213 -3.41 -4.26 13.43
N CYS A 214 -4.62 -4.55 12.95
CA CYS A 214 -5.06 -4.17 11.62
C CYS A 214 -5.52 -2.71 11.64
N ASN A 215 -4.89 -1.84 10.82
CA ASN A 215 -5.21 -0.42 10.76
C ASN A 215 -6.47 -0.15 9.91
N PHE A 216 -6.93 1.10 9.86
CA PHE A 216 -8.17 1.46 9.16
C PHE A 216 -8.08 1.38 7.62
N TYR A 217 -6.88 1.22 7.07
CA TYR A 217 -6.65 0.97 5.65
C TYR A 217 -6.75 -0.53 5.30
N GLY A 218 -6.78 -1.42 6.30
CA GLY A 218 -6.71 -2.87 6.08
C GLY A 218 -5.27 -3.39 6.01
N GLU A 219 -4.31 -2.70 6.64
CA GLU A 219 -2.91 -3.10 6.69
C GLU A 219 -2.48 -3.38 8.13
N TRP A 220 -1.69 -4.42 8.34
CA TRP A 220 -1.15 -4.72 9.68
C TRP A 220 -0.09 -3.69 10.09
N SER A 221 -0.11 -3.29 11.36
CA SER A 221 0.93 -2.46 11.98
C SER A 221 2.25 -3.19 12.23
N ALA A 222 2.35 -4.46 11.81
CA ALA A 222 3.51 -5.31 12.02
C ALA A 222 4.81 -4.64 11.53
N PRO A 223 5.96 -4.92 12.17
CA PRO A 223 7.22 -4.30 11.76
C PRO A 223 7.50 -4.61 10.29
N LEU A 224 8.03 -3.61 9.58
CA LEU A 224 8.43 -3.70 8.18
C LEU A 224 9.18 -5.02 7.90
N PRO A 225 8.95 -5.68 6.76
CA PRO A 225 9.67 -6.91 6.43
C PRO A 225 11.17 -6.65 6.53
N VAL A 226 11.84 -7.45 7.37
CA VAL A 226 13.28 -7.36 7.55
C VAL A 226 13.93 -7.70 6.21
N THR A 227 14.64 -6.73 5.65
CA THR A 227 15.36 -6.86 4.38
C THR A 227 16.82 -6.54 4.61
N CYS A 228 17.69 -7.28 3.94
CA CYS A 228 19.13 -7.02 3.98
C CYS A 228 19.56 -6.07 2.86
N PRO A 229 20.68 -5.35 3.01
CA PRO A 229 21.26 -4.54 1.95
C PRO A 229 21.44 -5.35 0.66
N ALA A 230 21.14 -4.74 -0.48
CA ALA A 230 21.33 -5.37 -1.78
C ALA A 230 22.81 -5.76 -1.96
N LEU A 231 23.04 -7.02 -2.33
CA LEU A 231 24.38 -7.51 -2.65
C LEU A 231 24.89 -6.84 -3.93
N THR A 232 26.18 -6.51 -3.94
CA THR A 232 26.81 -5.92 -5.12
C THR A 232 27.25 -7.01 -6.10
N PRO A 233 27.30 -6.77 -7.42
CA PRO A 233 27.90 -7.71 -8.35
C PRO A 233 29.37 -7.99 -7.98
N ILE A 234 29.74 -9.26 -7.84
CA ILE A 234 31.14 -9.66 -7.65
C ILE A 234 31.85 -9.77 -9.01
N ALA A 235 33.08 -9.28 -9.10
CA ALA A 235 33.88 -9.39 -10.32
C ALA A 235 34.38 -10.85 -10.49
N ASN A 236 34.38 -11.36 -11.72
CA ASN A 236 34.81 -12.72 -12.06
C ASN A 236 34.10 -13.82 -11.23
N GLY A 237 32.81 -13.63 -10.99
CA GLY A 237 31.98 -14.55 -10.24
C GLY A 237 30.49 -14.27 -10.39
N SER A 238 29.66 -15.08 -9.75
CA SER A 238 28.21 -14.96 -9.78
C SER A 238 27.60 -15.24 -8.40
N VAL A 239 26.44 -14.63 -8.16
CA VAL A 239 25.63 -14.84 -6.96
C VAL A 239 24.29 -15.45 -7.35
N THR A 240 23.86 -16.48 -6.64
CA THR A 240 22.55 -17.11 -6.79
C THR A 240 21.83 -17.08 -5.45
N CYS A 241 20.69 -16.39 -5.40
CA CYS A 241 19.87 -16.30 -4.19
C CYS A 241 18.62 -17.19 -4.29
N SER A 242 18.16 -17.70 -3.15
CA SER A 242 16.92 -18.49 -3.06
C SER A 242 15.67 -17.66 -3.40
N ASP A 243 15.74 -16.35 -3.28
CA ASP A 243 14.70 -15.39 -3.68
C ASP A 243 15.24 -14.48 -4.80
N PRO A 244 14.57 -14.42 -5.98
CA PRO A 244 15.00 -13.60 -7.12
C PRO A 244 14.56 -12.13 -7.05
N SER A 245 13.83 -11.72 -6.01
CA SER A 245 13.34 -10.35 -5.88
C SER A 245 14.45 -9.35 -5.51
N ALA A 246 14.26 -8.08 -5.90
CA ALA A 246 15.20 -6.99 -5.63
C ALA A 246 15.36 -6.66 -4.13
N ASN A 247 14.49 -7.21 -3.27
CA ASN A 247 14.48 -7.01 -1.83
C ASN A 247 14.77 -8.34 -1.16
N VAL A 248 16.03 -8.57 -0.79
CA VAL A 248 16.44 -9.82 -0.14
C VAL A 248 15.80 -9.91 1.25
N ALA A 249 14.72 -10.68 1.36
CA ALA A 249 14.00 -10.89 2.60
C ALA A 249 14.81 -11.72 3.60
N TRP A 250 14.51 -11.54 4.89
CA TRP A 250 15.02 -12.38 5.97
C TRP A 250 14.92 -13.88 5.65
N GLY A 251 15.98 -14.64 5.97
CA GLY A 251 16.08 -16.07 5.71
C GLY A 251 16.55 -16.44 4.29
N THR A 252 16.64 -15.48 3.36
CA THR A 252 17.21 -15.71 2.03
C THR A 252 18.67 -16.13 2.13
N ASN A 253 19.01 -17.19 1.40
CA ASN A 253 20.39 -17.65 1.24
C ASN A 253 20.91 -17.26 -0.13
N CYS A 254 22.08 -16.63 -0.18
CA CYS A 254 22.77 -16.27 -1.40
C CYS A 254 24.12 -16.97 -1.45
N THR A 255 24.32 -17.79 -2.47
CA THR A 255 25.54 -18.55 -2.70
C THR A 255 26.38 -17.88 -3.78
N PHE A 256 27.69 -17.77 -3.52
CA PHE A 256 28.66 -17.13 -4.40
C PHE A 256 29.54 -18.18 -5.06
N THR A 257 29.82 -17.99 -6.34
CA THR A 257 30.70 -18.85 -7.14
C THR A 257 31.65 -17.99 -7.96
N CYS A 258 32.91 -18.42 -8.11
CA CYS A 258 33.88 -17.72 -8.95
C CYS A 258 33.97 -18.35 -10.33
N GLU A 259 34.34 -17.55 -11.32
CA GLU A 259 34.68 -18.01 -12.66
C GLU A 259 35.96 -18.86 -12.65
N GLU A 260 36.21 -19.60 -13.74
CA GLU A 260 37.42 -20.40 -13.88
C GLU A 260 38.69 -19.54 -13.75
N GLY A 261 39.68 -20.03 -13.01
CA GLY A 261 40.93 -19.28 -12.75
C GLY A 261 40.85 -18.30 -11.59
N PHE A 262 39.72 -18.24 -10.88
CA PHE A 262 39.53 -17.45 -9.66
C PHE A 262 39.12 -18.34 -8.48
N VAL A 263 39.51 -17.94 -7.27
CA VAL A 263 39.18 -18.63 -6.01
C VAL A 263 38.44 -17.67 -5.10
N LEU A 264 37.37 -18.20 -4.47
CA LEU A 264 36.56 -17.43 -3.53
C LEU A 264 37.34 -17.16 -2.24
N LYS A 265 37.37 -15.89 -1.83
CA LYS A 265 37.90 -15.42 -0.55
C LYS A 265 36.77 -14.87 0.31
N GLY A 266 36.47 -15.61 1.37
CA GLY A 266 35.35 -15.33 2.28
C GLY A 266 34.36 -16.50 2.32
N PRO A 267 33.17 -16.28 2.90
CA PRO A 267 32.12 -17.28 2.97
C PRO A 267 31.54 -17.60 1.58
N ASP A 268 31.16 -18.86 1.35
CA ASP A 268 30.51 -19.29 0.11
C ASP A 268 29.00 -19.00 0.08
N THR A 269 28.38 -18.82 1.24
CA THR A 269 26.97 -18.50 1.39
C THR A 269 26.76 -17.41 2.43
N LEU A 270 25.89 -16.44 2.12
CA LEU A 270 25.37 -15.47 3.07
C LEU A 270 23.88 -15.70 3.32
N GLN A 271 23.46 -15.57 4.57
CA GLN A 271 22.06 -15.60 4.95
C GLN A 271 21.60 -14.24 5.48
N CYS A 272 20.41 -13.79 5.07
CA CYS A 272 19.85 -12.56 5.61
C CYS A 272 19.32 -12.79 7.04
N GLY A 273 19.96 -12.17 8.03
CA GLY A 273 19.66 -12.32 9.45
C GLY A 273 18.47 -11.49 9.93
N SER A 274 17.90 -11.84 11.09
CA SER A 274 16.68 -11.20 11.64
C SER A 274 16.88 -9.74 12.04
N SER A 275 18.12 -9.28 12.10
CA SER A 275 18.50 -7.87 12.32
C SER A 275 18.50 -7.02 11.04
N GLY A 276 18.24 -7.61 9.87
CA GLY A 276 18.35 -6.92 8.58
C GLY A 276 19.79 -6.79 8.08
N ASN A 277 20.72 -7.55 8.67
CA ASN A 277 22.11 -7.64 8.22
C ASN A 277 22.42 -9.06 7.73
N TRP A 278 23.37 -9.15 6.81
CA TRP A 278 23.94 -10.43 6.39
C TRP A 278 24.70 -11.10 7.55
N THR A 279 24.74 -12.43 7.55
CA THR A 279 25.48 -13.22 8.55
C THR A 279 26.97 -12.88 8.59
N GLU A 280 27.55 -12.56 7.43
CA GLU A 280 28.96 -12.24 7.25
C GLU A 280 29.14 -11.21 6.12
N GLU A 281 30.38 -10.77 5.90
CA GLU A 281 30.74 -9.84 4.83
C GLU A 281 30.75 -10.53 3.46
N GLN A 282 30.43 -9.75 2.42
CA GLN A 282 30.39 -10.24 1.04
C GLN A 282 31.77 -10.75 0.58
N PRO A 283 31.88 -11.97 0.02
CA PRO A 283 33.16 -12.52 -0.43
C PRO A 283 33.64 -11.86 -1.73
N SER A 284 34.90 -12.13 -2.09
CA SER A 284 35.51 -11.68 -3.35
C SER A 284 36.13 -12.85 -4.12
N CYS A 285 36.24 -12.72 -5.43
CA CYS A 285 36.93 -13.69 -6.29
C CYS A 285 38.32 -13.16 -6.64
N GLU A 286 39.36 -13.86 -6.17
CA GLU A 286 40.75 -13.51 -6.44
C GLU A 286 41.36 -14.47 -7.46
N ALA A 287 42.18 -13.94 -8.37
CA ALA A 287 42.84 -14.76 -9.37
C ALA A 287 43.75 -15.80 -8.71
N VAL A 288 43.74 -17.02 -9.23
CA VAL A 288 44.67 -18.07 -8.85
C VAL A 288 46.10 -17.59 -9.09
N THR A 289 47.02 -17.89 -8.17
CA THR A 289 48.43 -17.53 -8.28
C THR A 289 49.27 -18.79 -8.46
N CYS A 290 50.29 -18.70 -9.32
CA CYS A 290 51.28 -19.76 -9.52
C CYS A 290 52.52 -19.54 -8.67
N PRO A 291 53.32 -20.60 -8.39
CA PRO A 291 54.58 -20.47 -7.69
C PRO A 291 55.48 -19.40 -8.31
N ALA A 292 56.08 -18.56 -7.47
CA ALA A 292 57.00 -17.53 -7.94
C ALA A 292 58.18 -18.16 -8.69
N LEU A 293 58.43 -17.69 -9.91
CA LEU A 293 59.58 -18.14 -10.71
C LEU A 293 60.88 -17.63 -10.09
N THR A 294 61.90 -18.47 -10.13
CA THR A 294 63.23 -18.10 -9.64
C THR A 294 64.08 -17.48 -10.75
N PRO A 295 65.02 -16.56 -10.46
CA PRO A 295 65.95 -16.07 -11.47
C PRO A 295 66.77 -17.21 -12.09
N ILE A 296 66.82 -17.29 -13.43
CA ILE A 296 67.65 -18.27 -14.13
C ILE A 296 69.09 -17.75 -14.30
N ALA A 297 70.08 -18.59 -14.08
CA ALA A 297 71.49 -18.23 -14.25
C ALA A 297 71.88 -18.22 -15.75
N ASN A 298 72.60 -17.19 -16.19
CA ASN A 298 73.00 -16.99 -17.59
C ASN A 298 71.80 -16.95 -18.56
N GLY A 299 70.72 -16.31 -18.12
CA GLY A 299 69.50 -16.13 -18.91
C GLY A 299 68.58 -15.07 -18.30
N SER A 300 67.46 -14.81 -18.96
CA SER A 300 66.44 -13.86 -18.51
C SER A 300 65.02 -14.41 -18.67
N VAL A 301 64.13 -13.97 -17.78
CA VAL A 301 62.69 -14.29 -17.81
C VAL A 301 61.91 -13.01 -18.09
N THR A 302 60.97 -13.07 -19.03
CA THR A 302 60.05 -11.97 -19.35
C THR A 302 58.62 -12.49 -19.26
N CYS A 303 57.83 -11.93 -18.34
CA CYS A 303 56.43 -12.30 -18.15
C CYS A 303 55.49 -11.24 -18.74
N SER A 304 54.31 -11.68 -19.19
CA SER A 304 53.25 -10.80 -19.69
C SER A 304 52.67 -9.89 -18.62
N ASP A 305 52.71 -10.33 -17.36
CA ASP A 305 52.36 -9.53 -16.17
C ASP A 305 53.64 -9.21 -15.37
N PRO A 306 53.98 -7.92 -15.18
CA PRO A 306 55.16 -7.49 -14.42
C PRO A 306 54.95 -7.52 -12.88
N SER A 307 53.77 -7.91 -12.40
CA SER A 307 53.48 -7.98 -10.97
C SER A 307 54.27 -9.10 -10.27
N ALA A 308 54.55 -8.92 -8.97
CA ALA A 308 55.29 -9.89 -8.16
C ALA A 308 54.53 -11.21 -7.94
N ASN A 309 53.22 -11.23 -8.22
CA ASN A 309 52.35 -12.37 -8.04
C ASN A 309 51.87 -12.83 -9.42
N VAL A 310 52.53 -13.83 -10.01
CA VAL A 310 52.09 -14.41 -11.28
C VAL A 310 50.70 -15.01 -11.10
N THR A 311 49.70 -14.43 -11.76
CA THR A 311 48.31 -14.89 -11.72
C THR A 311 47.95 -15.76 -12.93
N TRP A 312 46.82 -16.47 -12.85
CA TRP A 312 46.27 -17.29 -13.91
C TRP A 312 46.27 -16.59 -15.28
N GLY A 313 46.70 -17.29 -16.33
CA GLY A 313 46.80 -16.76 -17.68
C GLY A 313 48.09 -15.99 -17.98
N THR A 314 48.95 -15.73 -16.98
CA THR A 314 50.27 -15.14 -17.20
C THR A 314 51.16 -16.09 -17.99
N ASN A 315 51.81 -15.56 -19.03
CA ASN A 315 52.80 -16.28 -19.83
C ASN A 315 54.19 -15.70 -19.57
N CYS A 316 55.16 -16.57 -19.29
CA CYS A 316 56.55 -16.19 -19.02
C CYS A 316 57.48 -16.89 -20.01
N THR A 317 58.26 -16.11 -20.74
CA THR A 317 59.22 -16.59 -21.74
C THR A 317 60.64 -16.51 -21.19
N PHE A 318 61.42 -17.56 -21.43
CA PHE A 318 62.79 -17.71 -20.96
C PHE A 318 63.77 -17.62 -22.13
N THR A 319 64.87 -16.90 -21.92
CA THR A 319 65.95 -16.76 -22.91
C THR A 319 67.30 -16.96 -22.25
N CYS A 320 68.25 -17.56 -22.97
CA CYS A 320 69.61 -17.74 -22.47
C CYS A 320 70.56 -16.69 -23.05
N GLU A 321 71.59 -16.34 -22.28
CA GLU A 321 72.68 -15.48 -22.73
C GLU A 321 73.53 -16.18 -23.81
N GLU A 322 74.32 -15.39 -24.54
CA GLU A 322 75.19 -15.90 -25.60
C GLU A 322 76.18 -16.96 -25.06
N GLY A 323 76.30 -18.09 -25.76
CA GLY A 323 77.13 -19.22 -25.33
C GLY A 323 76.39 -20.25 -24.46
N PHE A 324 75.10 -20.05 -24.18
CA PHE A 324 74.23 -20.99 -23.47
C PHE A 324 73.02 -21.41 -24.32
N VAL A 325 72.48 -22.61 -24.07
CA VAL A 325 71.29 -23.16 -24.74
C VAL A 325 70.25 -23.52 -23.69
N LEU A 326 68.99 -23.18 -23.96
CA LEU A 326 67.87 -23.47 -23.08
C LEU A 326 67.57 -24.97 -23.03
N LYS A 327 67.40 -25.51 -21.82
CA LYS A 327 66.96 -26.88 -21.55
C LYS A 327 65.61 -26.84 -20.84
N GLY A 328 64.59 -27.34 -21.53
CA GLY A 328 63.19 -27.30 -21.08
C GLY A 328 62.32 -26.44 -22.00
N PRO A 329 61.10 -26.09 -21.56
CA PRO A 329 60.18 -25.26 -22.33
C PRO A 329 60.69 -23.82 -22.44
N ASP A 330 60.41 -23.16 -23.57
CA ASP A 330 60.75 -21.74 -23.77
C ASP A 330 59.72 -20.79 -23.16
N THR A 331 58.49 -21.28 -22.91
CA THR A 331 57.40 -20.53 -22.30
C THR A 331 56.68 -21.36 -21.25
N LEU A 332 56.36 -20.75 -20.11
CA LEU A 332 55.46 -21.32 -19.10
C LEU A 332 54.18 -20.48 -18.98
N GLN A 333 53.04 -21.15 -18.84
CA GLN A 333 51.75 -20.51 -18.60
C GLN A 333 51.20 -20.90 -17.21
N CYS A 334 50.67 -19.93 -16.48
CA CYS A 334 50.00 -20.19 -15.21
C CYS A 334 48.58 -20.73 -15.46
N GLU A 335 48.32 -21.98 -15.05
CA GLU A 335 47.05 -22.67 -15.23
C GLU A 335 46.02 -22.34 -14.15
N SER A 336 44.74 -22.63 -14.42
CA SER A 336 43.63 -22.41 -13.46
C SER A 336 43.75 -23.31 -12.22
N SER A 337 44.60 -24.33 -12.28
CA SER A 337 44.99 -25.20 -11.18
C SER A 337 45.94 -24.54 -10.16
N GLY A 338 46.55 -23.41 -10.53
CA GLY A 338 47.60 -22.75 -9.74
C GLY A 338 48.98 -23.36 -9.94
N ASN A 339 49.15 -24.20 -10.96
CA ASN A 339 50.44 -24.74 -11.37
C ASN A 339 50.87 -24.15 -12.72
N TRP A 340 52.18 -24.19 -12.95
CA TRP A 340 52.74 -23.94 -14.28
C TRP A 340 52.47 -25.13 -15.19
N THR A 341 52.32 -24.88 -16.49
CA THR A 341 52.15 -25.92 -17.52
C THR A 341 53.26 -26.98 -17.48
N GLU A 342 54.49 -26.57 -17.15
CA GLU A 342 55.68 -27.42 -17.07
C GLU A 342 56.67 -26.89 -16.01
N GLU A 343 57.75 -27.63 -15.77
CA GLU A 343 58.84 -27.25 -14.86
C GLU A 343 59.71 -26.12 -15.43
N GLN A 344 60.30 -25.31 -14.55
CA GLN A 344 61.14 -24.17 -14.94
C GLN A 344 62.42 -24.62 -15.70
N PRO A 345 62.72 -24.04 -16.88
CA PRO A 345 63.89 -24.43 -17.69
C PRO A 345 65.21 -23.89 -17.11
N SER A 346 66.34 -24.42 -17.62
CA SER A 346 67.69 -23.99 -17.26
C SER A 346 68.53 -23.63 -18.49
N CYS A 347 69.56 -22.79 -18.32
CA CYS A 347 70.52 -22.46 -19.37
C CYS A 347 71.81 -23.24 -19.18
N GLU A 348 72.20 -24.04 -20.18
CA GLU A 348 73.41 -24.85 -20.15
C GLU A 348 74.44 -24.35 -21.16
N ALA A 349 75.71 -24.28 -20.76
CA ALA A 349 76.78 -23.81 -21.64
C ALA A 349 76.94 -24.72 -22.86
N VAL A 350 77.11 -24.11 -24.03
CA VAL A 350 77.40 -24.82 -25.28
C VAL A 350 78.78 -25.47 -25.15
N ARG A 351 78.82 -26.81 -25.09
CA ARG A 351 80.08 -27.54 -25.10
C ARG A 351 80.64 -27.58 -26.52
N CYS A 352 81.79 -26.95 -26.71
CA CYS A 352 82.58 -27.11 -27.93
C CYS A 352 83.22 -28.51 -27.95
N GLU A 353 83.27 -29.14 -29.12
CA GLU A 353 84.06 -30.35 -29.30
C GLU A 353 85.53 -30.06 -28.99
N ALA A 354 86.17 -30.96 -28.25
CA ALA A 354 87.58 -30.82 -27.93
C ALA A 354 88.39 -30.81 -29.23
N VAL A 355 89.16 -29.74 -29.45
CA VAL A 355 90.08 -29.64 -30.58
C VAL A 355 91.07 -30.80 -30.50
N THR A 356 90.95 -31.75 -31.43
CA THR A 356 91.96 -32.78 -31.63
C THR A 356 93.13 -32.14 -32.37
N TRP A 357 94.19 -31.80 -31.64
CA TRP A 357 95.45 -31.40 -32.24
C TRP A 357 96.04 -32.59 -33.01
N PRO A 358 96.41 -32.45 -34.31
CA PRO A 358 97.19 -33.49 -34.97
C PRO A 358 98.59 -33.53 -34.34
N GLU A 359 98.93 -34.65 -33.69
CA GLU A 359 100.31 -34.94 -33.30
C GLU A 359 101.18 -35.21 -34.54
N ALA A 360 101.52 -34.17 -35.30
CA ALA A 360 102.67 -34.18 -36.21
C ALA A 360 102.85 -32.79 -36.83
N LEU A 361 104.11 -32.34 -36.87
CA LEU A 361 104.66 -31.22 -37.66
C LEU A 361 104.98 -29.91 -36.92
N PHE A 362 105.67 -30.00 -35.77
CA PHE A 362 106.62 -28.94 -35.40
C PHE A 362 108.01 -29.55 -35.11
N SER A 363 108.86 -29.58 -36.14
CA SER A 363 110.30 -29.80 -36.00
C SER A 363 111.01 -28.44 -35.88
N CYS A 364 111.45 -28.10 -34.67
CA CYS A 364 112.34 -26.96 -34.45
C CYS A 364 113.79 -27.37 -34.80
N TYR A 365 114.41 -26.66 -35.75
CA TYR A 365 115.83 -26.84 -36.06
C TYR A 365 116.68 -25.86 -35.23
N HIS A 366 117.72 -26.37 -34.59
CA HIS A 366 118.81 -25.59 -34.01
C HIS A 366 119.68 -24.99 -35.12
N VAL A 367 120.07 -23.72 -34.96
CA VAL A 367 121.12 -23.05 -35.74
C VAL A 367 122.40 -23.04 -34.86
N PRO A 368 123.61 -23.22 -35.44
CA PRO A 368 124.83 -23.66 -34.72
C PRO A 368 125.30 -22.80 -33.55
#